data_AF-A0A3P7JT56-F1
#
_entry.id   AF-A0A3P7JT56-F1
#
_cell.length_a   1.000
_cell.length_b   1.000
_cell.length_c   1.000
_cell.angle_alpha   90.00
_cell.angle_beta   90.00
_cell.angle_gamma   90.00
#
_symmetry.space_group_name_H-M   'P 1'
#
loop_
_entity.id
_entity.type
_entity.pdbx_description
1 polymer ?
#
loop_
_entity_poly.entity_id
_entity_poly.type
_entity_poly.pdbx_seq_one_letter_code
_entity_poly.pdbx_strand_id
1 'polypeptide(L)'
;MGEFLFNIDHGYLEALIRGFKGGLLSQTDYANLVQCETLEDLKLHIQSTDYGNFLANEPGSITVQVLDERLKEKLVTEFTHLRNNALEPLATFLDYITYSYMIDNIILLITGTLHQRPISELISKCHPLGSFEQMEAIHIASTPAELYNAVLVDTPLANYFVDCINEQDLDEMNVELIR
;
A
#
# COMPACT_ATOMS: atom_id res chain seq x y z
N MET A 1 31.87 13.89 1.93
CA MET A 1 31.36 14.43 3.21
C MET A 1 30.01 13.83 3.60
N GLY A 2 29.06 13.64 2.66
CA GLY A 2 27.73 13.08 2.98
C GLY A 2 27.71 11.69 3.61
N GLU A 3 28.60 10.77 3.21
CA GLU A 3 28.66 9.41 3.79
C GLU A 3 29.03 9.39 5.28
N PHE A 4 29.79 10.37 5.79
CA PHE A 4 30.22 10.39 7.19
C PHE A 4 29.09 10.80 8.14
N LEU A 5 28.07 11.50 7.65
CA LEU A 5 26.93 11.99 8.45
C LEU A 5 25.68 11.13 8.27
N PHE A 6 25.62 10.29 7.22
CA PHE A 6 24.46 9.44 6.91
C PHE A 6 23.99 8.60 8.10
N ASN A 7 24.92 7.98 8.82
CA ASN A 7 24.59 7.10 9.95
C ASN A 7 24.01 7.83 11.16
N ILE A 8 24.13 9.16 11.24
CA ILE A 8 23.55 9.95 12.33
C ILE A 8 22.03 9.87 12.27
N ASP A 9 21.45 10.04 11.08
CA ASP A 9 19.99 10.13 10.90
C ASP A 9 19.38 8.86 10.30
N HIS A 10 20.17 8.04 9.59
CA HIS A 10 19.64 6.92 8.79
C HIS A 10 20.26 5.56 9.09
N GLY A 11 21.28 5.47 9.95
CA GLY A 11 22.00 4.22 10.22
C GLY A 11 21.11 3.13 10.83
N TYR A 12 20.19 3.50 11.73
CA TYR A 12 19.21 2.58 12.31
C TYR A 12 18.28 1.98 11.23
N LEU A 13 17.72 2.84 10.37
CA LEU A 13 16.80 2.41 9.31
C LEU A 13 17.51 1.57 8.25
N GLU A 14 18.75 1.91 7.91
CA GLU A 14 19.54 1.09 6.99
C GLU A 14 19.75 -0.33 7.55
N ALA A 15 20.16 -0.43 8.82
CA ALA A 15 20.34 -1.72 9.48
C ALA A 15 19.03 -2.52 9.52
N LEU A 16 17.90 -1.86 9.81
CA LEU A 16 16.58 -2.49 9.86
C LEU A 16 16.16 -3.03 8.49
N ILE A 17 16.27 -2.22 7.42
CA ILE A 17 15.94 -2.63 6.05
C ILE A 17 16.83 -3.79 5.60
N ARG A 18 18.13 -3.75 5.92
CA ARG A 18 19.04 -4.87 5.63
C ARG A 18 18.66 -6.13 6.41
N GLY A 19 18.13 -5.98 7.61
CA GLY A 19 17.50 -7.06 8.38
C GLY A 19 16.30 -7.67 7.65
N PHE A 20 15.34 -6.84 7.22
CA PHE A 20 14.18 -7.30 6.45
C PHE A 20 14.57 -8.00 5.14
N LYS A 21 15.60 -7.51 4.45
CA LYS A 21 16.15 -8.18 3.27
C LYS A 21 16.64 -9.60 3.58
N GLY A 22 17.17 -9.83 4.77
CA GLY A 22 17.61 -11.16 5.23
C GLY A 22 16.47 -12.17 5.34
N GLY A 23 15.24 -11.70 5.57
CA GLY A 23 14.04 -12.54 5.67
C GLY A 23 13.33 -12.82 4.36
N LEU A 24 13.85 -12.34 3.23
CA LEU A 24 13.33 -12.70 1.92
C LEU A 24 13.55 -14.20 1.66
N LEU A 25 12.52 -14.84 1.10
CA LEU A 25 12.55 -16.27 0.80
C LEU A 25 13.72 -16.61 -0.14
N SER A 26 14.49 -17.60 0.27
CA SER A 26 15.60 -18.14 -0.51
C SER A 26 15.07 -19.09 -1.59
N GLN A 27 15.95 -19.46 -2.53
CA GLN A 27 15.63 -20.46 -3.54
C GLN A 27 15.23 -21.81 -2.92
N THR A 28 15.80 -22.17 -1.77
CA THR A 28 15.44 -23.39 -1.04
C THR A 28 14.04 -23.29 -0.45
N ASP A 29 13.66 -22.14 0.08
CA ASP A 29 12.31 -21.92 0.61
C ASP A 29 11.27 -22.08 -0.50
N TYR A 30 11.50 -21.46 -1.66
CA TYR A 30 10.63 -21.64 -2.83
C TYR A 30 10.53 -23.11 -3.27
N ALA A 31 11.64 -23.86 -3.26
CA ALA A 31 11.61 -25.29 -3.59
C ALA A 31 10.77 -26.13 -2.62
N ASN A 32 10.70 -25.73 -1.35
CA ASN A 32 9.84 -26.37 -0.35
C ASN A 32 8.36 -25.98 -0.55
N LEU A 33 8.08 -24.71 -0.84
CA LEU A 33 6.71 -24.23 -1.07
C LEU A 33 6.05 -24.90 -2.29
N VAL A 34 6.82 -25.20 -3.35
CA VAL A 34 6.31 -25.91 -4.54
C VAL A 34 5.88 -27.35 -4.22
N GLN A 35 6.42 -27.95 -3.16
CA GLN A 35 6.08 -29.33 -2.76
C GLN A 35 4.84 -29.40 -1.85
N CYS A 36 4.26 -28.26 -1.47
CA CYS A 36 3.06 -28.23 -0.63
C CYS A 36 1.85 -28.73 -1.41
N GLU A 37 1.07 -29.62 -0.80
CA GLU A 37 -0.17 -30.16 -1.40
C GLU A 37 -1.41 -29.40 -0.94
N THR A 38 -1.34 -28.74 0.22
CA THR A 38 -2.44 -27.97 0.81
C THR A 38 -2.01 -26.58 1.30
N LEU A 39 -2.98 -25.69 1.54
CA LEU A 39 -2.72 -24.37 2.12
C LEU A 39 -2.25 -24.44 3.58
N GLU A 40 -2.59 -25.51 4.29
CA GLU A 40 -2.09 -25.74 5.66
C GLU A 40 -0.60 -26.10 5.64
N ASP A 41 -0.15 -26.91 4.68
CA ASP A 41 1.28 -27.20 4.49
C ASP A 41 2.06 -25.93 4.16
N LEU A 42 1.50 -25.09 3.28
CA LEU A 42 2.08 -23.79 2.93
C LEU A 42 2.23 -22.90 4.17
N LYS A 43 1.21 -22.83 5.03
CA LYS A 43 1.28 -22.09 6.30
C LYS A 43 2.40 -22.61 7.20
N LEU A 44 2.49 -23.93 7.40
CA LEU A 44 3.51 -24.53 8.25
C LEU A 44 4.92 -24.20 7.74
N HIS A 45 5.14 -24.25 6.42
CA HIS A 45 6.41 -23.87 5.83
C HIS A 45 6.70 -22.37 5.99
N ILE A 46 5.76 -21.49 5.68
CA ILE A 46 5.97 -20.04 5.85
C ILE A 46 6.20 -19.68 7.32
N GLN A 47 5.56 -20.36 8.28
CA GLN A 47 5.79 -20.15 9.71
C GLN A 47 7.23 -20.43 10.16
N SER A 48 7.94 -21.31 9.45
CA SER A 48 9.36 -21.59 9.71
C SER A 48 10.31 -20.50 9.18
N THR A 49 9.80 -19.56 8.38
CA THR A 49 10.55 -18.42 7.83
C THR A 49 10.31 -17.14 8.66
N ASP A 50 10.93 -16.03 8.26
CA ASP A 50 10.80 -14.73 8.95
C ASP A 50 9.38 -14.11 8.88
N TYR A 51 8.47 -14.71 8.09
CA TYR A 51 7.05 -14.39 8.12
C TYR A 51 6.36 -14.85 9.41
N GLY A 52 6.92 -15.85 10.09
CA GLY A 52 6.52 -16.29 11.42
C GLY A 52 5.04 -16.64 11.54
N ASN A 53 4.46 -16.39 12.71
CA ASN A 53 3.09 -16.77 13.06
C ASN A 53 2.02 -15.75 12.61
N PHE A 54 2.16 -15.17 11.41
CA PHE A 54 1.24 -14.14 10.91
C PHE A 54 -0.22 -14.64 10.71
N LEU A 55 -0.43 -15.96 10.62
CA LEU A 55 -1.74 -16.61 10.47
C LEU A 55 -2.23 -17.32 11.76
N ALA A 56 -1.67 -17.01 12.93
CA ALA A 56 -2.00 -17.72 14.17
C ALA A 56 -3.39 -17.40 14.73
N ASN A 57 -3.92 -16.20 14.45
CA ASN A 57 -5.19 -15.72 15.00
C ASN A 57 -6.38 -15.93 14.05
N GLU A 58 -6.18 -16.55 12.89
CA GLU A 58 -7.25 -16.80 11.91
C GLU A 58 -8.08 -18.03 12.31
N PRO A 59 -9.39 -17.87 12.61
CA PRO A 59 -10.25 -18.98 12.93
C PRO A 59 -10.74 -19.67 11.64
N GLY A 60 -10.32 -20.92 11.43
CA GLY A 60 -10.85 -21.79 10.37
C GLY A 60 -9.84 -22.16 9.29
N SER A 61 -10.34 -22.67 8.17
CA SER A 61 -9.52 -23.06 7.01
C SER A 61 -8.99 -21.83 6.28
N ILE A 62 -7.69 -21.81 6.03
CA ILE A 62 -7.04 -20.69 5.33
C ILE A 62 -7.51 -20.63 3.89
N THR A 63 -7.79 -19.41 3.42
CA THR A 63 -8.10 -19.13 2.02
C THR A 63 -6.97 -18.31 1.40
N VAL A 64 -6.88 -18.33 0.07
CA VAL A 64 -5.88 -17.55 -0.67
C VAL A 64 -6.06 -16.03 -0.44
N GLN A 65 -7.31 -15.58 -0.26
CA GLN A 65 -7.61 -14.17 0.02
C GLN A 65 -7.04 -13.72 1.36
N VAL A 66 -7.28 -14.50 2.42
CA VAL A 66 -6.75 -14.21 3.77
C VAL A 66 -5.22 -14.23 3.74
N LEU A 67 -4.60 -15.14 2.99
CA LEU A 67 -3.16 -15.19 2.84
C LEU A 67 -2.60 -13.91 2.20
N ASP A 68 -3.18 -13.45 1.08
CA ASP A 68 -2.77 -12.22 0.40
C ASP A 68 -2.94 -10.99 1.30
N GLU A 69 -4.08 -10.88 1.98
CA GLU A 69 -4.38 -9.78 2.90
C GLU A 69 -3.35 -9.72 4.04
N ARG A 70 -3.11 -10.84 4.72
CA ARG A 70 -2.19 -10.89 5.87
C ARG A 70 -0.73 -10.66 5.49
N LEU A 71 -0.29 -11.16 4.33
CA LEU A 71 1.06 -10.89 3.81
C LEU A 71 1.23 -9.40 3.47
N LYS A 72 0.21 -8.79 2.85
CA LYS A 72 0.19 -7.36 2.52
C LYS A 72 0.18 -6.49 3.77
N GLU A 73 -0.63 -6.83 4.77
CA GLU A 73 -0.67 -6.13 6.06
C GLU A 73 0.70 -6.13 6.78
N LYS A 74 1.41 -7.26 6.76
CA LYS A 74 2.77 -7.34 7.31
C LYS A 74 3.70 -6.34 6.62
N LEU A 75 3.73 -6.34 5.28
CA LEU A 75 4.54 -5.41 4.50
C LEU A 75 4.18 -3.94 4.78
N VAL A 76 2.88 -3.63 4.83
CA VAL A 76 2.37 -2.28 5.13
C VAL A 76 2.83 -1.84 6.52
N THR A 77 2.75 -2.72 7.51
CA THR A 77 3.16 -2.45 8.89
C THR A 77 4.65 -2.15 8.97
N GLU A 78 5.48 -2.97 8.30
CA GLU A 78 6.93 -2.79 8.25
C GLU A 78 7.31 -1.48 7.52
N PHE A 79 6.66 -1.17 6.40
CA PHE A 79 6.88 0.08 5.68
C PHE A 79 6.46 1.30 6.51
N THR A 80 5.29 1.24 7.16
CA THR A 80 4.78 2.33 8.01
C THR A 80 5.73 2.58 9.18
N HIS A 81 6.29 1.52 9.77
CA HIS A 81 7.30 1.65 10.82
C HIS A 81 8.56 2.37 10.32
N LEU A 82 9.05 2.03 9.11
CA LEU A 82 10.18 2.74 8.50
C LEU A 82 9.87 4.21 8.28
N ARG A 83 8.70 4.51 7.71
CA ARG A 83 8.27 5.87 7.42
C ARG A 83 8.13 6.73 8.67
N ASN A 84 7.60 6.18 9.76
CA ASN A 84 7.39 6.88 11.02
C ASN A 84 8.70 7.23 11.74
N ASN A 85 9.77 6.47 11.48
CA ASN A 85 11.09 6.69 12.07
C ASN A 85 12.06 7.40 11.11
N ALA A 86 11.62 7.74 9.90
CA ALA A 86 12.43 8.45 8.92
C ALA A 86 12.41 9.96 9.17
N LEU A 87 13.59 10.57 9.09
CA LEU A 87 13.79 12.02 9.06
C LEU A 87 13.97 12.48 7.61
N GLU A 88 13.84 13.78 7.37
CA GLU A 88 14.19 14.37 6.08
C GLU A 88 15.69 14.14 5.77
N PRO A 89 16.05 13.79 4.51
CA PRO A 89 15.20 13.74 3.31
C PRO A 89 14.53 12.37 3.05
N LEU A 90 14.82 11.36 3.86
CA LEU A 90 14.31 10.00 3.67
C LEU A 90 12.80 9.91 3.84
N ALA A 91 12.23 10.68 4.77
CA ALA A 91 10.79 10.81 4.97
C ALA A 91 10.06 11.19 3.66
N THR A 92 10.46 12.29 3.03
CA THR A 92 9.93 12.72 1.73
C THR A 92 10.13 11.66 0.64
N PHE A 93 11.30 10.99 0.60
CA PHE A 93 11.54 9.91 -0.36
C PHE A 93 10.55 8.75 -0.21
N LEU A 94 10.26 8.34 1.03
CA LEU A 94 9.30 7.29 1.31
C LEU A 94 7.86 7.74 0.98
N ASP A 95 7.52 9.01 1.20
CA ASP A 95 6.22 9.56 0.76
C ASP A 95 6.03 9.44 -0.75
N TYR A 96 7.05 9.76 -1.54
CA TYR A 96 6.98 9.61 -3.00
C TYR A 96 6.71 8.17 -3.45
N ILE A 97 7.16 7.17 -2.70
CA ILE A 97 6.83 5.75 -2.99
C ILE A 97 5.33 5.50 -2.79
N THR A 98 4.73 6.09 -1.74
CA THR A 98 3.29 5.92 -1.46
C THR A 98 2.40 6.58 -2.51
N TYR A 99 2.89 7.60 -3.21
CA TYR A 99 2.09 8.35 -4.19
C TYR A 99 1.60 7.48 -5.34
N SER A 100 2.36 6.46 -5.76
CA SER A 100 1.90 5.50 -6.76
C SER A 100 0.63 4.79 -6.32
N TYR A 101 0.58 4.34 -5.06
CA TYR A 101 -0.58 3.65 -4.50
C TYR A 101 -1.75 4.62 -4.24
N MET A 102 -1.45 5.86 -3.88
CA MET A 102 -2.47 6.90 -3.72
C MET A 102 -3.16 7.21 -5.05
N ILE A 103 -2.41 7.31 -6.16
CA ILE A 103 -2.97 7.51 -7.50
C ILE A 103 -3.88 6.35 -7.88
N ASP A 104 -3.41 5.10 -7.73
CA ASP A 104 -4.22 3.91 -8.00
C ASP A 104 -5.53 3.90 -7.19
N ASN A 105 -5.46 4.26 -5.90
CA ASN A 105 -6.63 4.35 -5.03
C ASN A 105 -7.61 5.43 -5.48
N ILE A 106 -7.12 6.62 -5.84
CA ILE A 106 -7.94 7.72 -6.32
C ILE A 106 -8.66 7.32 -7.62
N ILE A 107 -7.94 6.68 -8.54
CA ILE A 107 -8.51 6.20 -9.80
C ILE A 107 -9.58 5.14 -9.56
N LEU A 108 -9.33 4.21 -8.64
CA LEU A 108 -10.33 3.23 -8.23
C LEU A 108 -11.59 3.90 -7.66
N LEU A 109 -11.43 4.92 -6.82
CA LEU A 109 -12.52 5.65 -6.20
C LEU A 109 -13.34 6.43 -7.25
N ILE A 110 -12.69 7.22 -8.10
CA ILE A 110 -13.35 7.99 -9.18
C ILE A 110 -14.11 7.05 -10.12
N THR A 111 -13.46 5.97 -10.60
CA THR A 111 -14.09 5.01 -11.50
C THR A 111 -15.28 4.32 -10.84
N GLY A 112 -15.15 3.93 -9.58
CA GLY A 112 -16.23 3.28 -8.85
C GLY A 112 -17.43 4.21 -8.62
N THR A 113 -17.19 5.50 -8.33
CA THR A 113 -18.23 6.52 -8.19
C THR A 113 -18.94 6.80 -9.52
N LEU A 114 -18.20 6.84 -10.65
CA LEU A 114 -18.81 6.95 -11.99
C LEU A 114 -19.78 5.78 -12.28
N HIS A 115 -19.42 4.57 -11.84
CA HIS A 115 -20.26 3.38 -11.92
C HIS A 115 -21.33 3.28 -10.82
N GLN A 116 -21.54 4.34 -10.03
CA GLN A 116 -22.52 4.41 -8.95
C GLN A 116 -22.31 3.34 -7.86
N ARG A 117 -21.07 2.90 -7.63
CA ARG A 117 -20.74 2.00 -6.53
C ARG A 117 -20.56 2.79 -5.24
N PRO A 118 -21.03 2.26 -4.09
CA PRO A 118 -20.86 2.93 -2.81
C PRO A 118 -19.38 3.00 -2.42
N ILE A 119 -18.92 4.18 -2.01
CA ILE A 119 -17.52 4.43 -1.62
C ILE A 119 -17.04 3.50 -0.51
N SER A 120 -17.93 3.12 0.42
CA SER A 120 -17.62 2.15 1.49
C SER A 120 -17.17 0.79 0.96
N GLU A 121 -17.66 0.35 -0.19
CA GLU A 121 -17.23 -0.89 -0.85
C GLU A 121 -15.92 -0.72 -1.63
N LEU A 122 -15.64 0.50 -2.10
CA LEU A 122 -14.42 0.80 -2.84
C LEU A 122 -13.22 0.93 -1.90
N ILE A 123 -13.40 1.51 -0.71
CA ILE A 123 -12.34 1.67 0.29
C ILE A 123 -11.80 0.33 0.77
N SER A 124 -12.64 -0.70 0.92
CA SER A 124 -12.15 -2.04 1.27
C SER A 124 -11.28 -2.68 0.19
N LYS A 125 -11.27 -2.12 -1.02
CA LYS A 125 -10.45 -2.55 -2.16
C LYS A 125 -9.23 -1.65 -2.40
N CYS A 126 -9.11 -0.53 -1.67
CA CYS A 126 -7.96 0.34 -1.75
C CYS A 126 -6.70 -0.31 -1.16
N HIS A 127 -5.55 0.02 -1.72
CA HIS A 127 -4.26 -0.43 -1.20
C HIS A 127 -3.90 0.36 0.07
N PRO A 128 -3.57 -0.29 1.20
CA PRO A 128 -3.34 0.40 2.48
C PRO A 128 -2.18 1.41 2.48
N LEU A 129 -1.13 1.20 1.67
CA LEU A 129 -0.04 2.18 1.52
C LEU A 129 -0.46 3.48 0.84
N GLY A 130 -1.57 3.47 0.09
CA GLY A 130 -2.13 4.65 -0.57
C GLY A 130 -3.27 5.28 0.23
N SER A 131 -3.47 4.88 1.48
CA SER A 131 -4.46 5.51 2.37
C SER A 131 -3.93 6.83 2.90
N PHE A 132 -4.83 7.79 3.14
CA PHE A 132 -4.50 9.11 3.68
C PHE A 132 -5.45 9.50 4.81
N GLU A 133 -4.98 10.34 5.73
CA GLU A 133 -5.68 10.66 6.99
C GLU A 133 -7.10 11.18 6.78
N GLN A 134 -7.36 11.96 5.72
CA GLN A 134 -8.68 12.50 5.41
C GLN A 134 -9.57 11.54 4.59
N MET A 135 -9.32 10.22 4.58
CA MET A 135 -10.23 9.26 3.94
C MET A 135 -11.67 9.36 4.45
N GLU A 136 -11.87 9.81 5.70
CA GLU A 136 -13.21 10.07 6.26
C GLU A 136 -13.99 11.17 5.51
N ALA A 137 -13.31 12.18 4.97
CA ALA A 137 -13.94 13.23 4.17
C ALA A 137 -14.45 12.68 2.83
N ILE A 138 -13.78 11.67 2.27
CA ILE A 138 -14.19 11.02 1.01
C ILE A 138 -15.49 10.25 1.18
N HIS A 139 -15.79 9.71 2.36
CA HIS A 139 -17.05 9.00 2.60
C HIS A 139 -18.30 9.86 2.36
N ILE A 140 -18.15 11.18 2.39
CA ILE A 140 -19.24 12.14 2.21
C ILE A 140 -19.43 12.50 0.72
N ALA A 141 -18.39 12.34 -0.11
CA ALA A 141 -18.46 12.65 -1.53
C ALA A 141 -19.44 11.70 -2.23
N SER A 142 -20.41 12.25 -2.95
CA SER A 142 -21.41 11.47 -3.70
C SER A 142 -21.24 11.65 -5.21
N THR A 143 -20.42 12.62 -5.63
CA THR A 143 -20.14 12.91 -7.03
C THR A 143 -18.64 12.82 -7.34
N PRO A 144 -18.26 12.48 -8.59
CA PRO A 144 -16.85 12.49 -9.01
C PRO A 144 -16.19 13.86 -8.82
N ALA A 145 -16.95 14.96 -8.99
CA ALA A 145 -16.47 16.32 -8.79
C ALA A 145 -16.14 16.62 -7.33
N GLU A 146 -16.99 16.21 -6.39
CA GLU A 146 -16.68 16.32 -4.95
C GLU A 146 -15.46 15.49 -4.57
N LEU A 147 -15.30 14.31 -5.16
CA LEU A 147 -14.17 13.44 -4.90
C LEU A 147 -12.86 14.00 -5.46
N TYR A 148 -12.89 14.58 -6.67
CA TYR A 148 -11.78 15.30 -7.27
C TYR A 148 -11.36 16.51 -6.42
N ASN A 149 -12.33 17.32 -5.96
CA ASN A 149 -12.05 18.47 -5.10
C ASN A 149 -11.48 18.06 -3.73
N ALA A 150 -12.00 17.00 -3.12
CA ALA A 150 -11.44 16.46 -1.87
C ALA A 150 -9.99 16.00 -2.07
N VAL A 151 -9.69 15.32 -3.17
CA VAL A 151 -8.33 14.87 -3.51
C VAL A 151 -7.39 16.06 -3.74
N LEU A 152 -7.81 17.08 -4.48
CA LEU A 152 -6.99 18.27 -4.75
C LEU A 152 -6.68 19.10 -3.51
N VAL A 153 -7.58 19.12 -2.52
CA VAL A 153 -7.40 19.94 -1.32
C VAL A 153 -6.57 19.19 -0.28
N ASP A 154 -6.82 17.89 -0.11
CA ASP A 154 -6.34 17.15 1.07
C ASP A 154 -5.16 16.20 0.77
N THR A 155 -4.77 16.02 -0.50
CA THR A 155 -3.65 15.13 -0.85
C THR A 155 -2.45 15.87 -1.42
N PRO A 156 -1.22 15.38 -1.19
CA PRO A 156 -0.01 15.95 -1.80
C PRO A 156 0.03 15.79 -3.33
N LEU A 157 -0.95 15.09 -3.92
CA LEU A 157 -1.05 14.87 -5.35
C LEU A 157 -1.64 16.04 -6.12
N ALA A 158 -2.17 17.07 -5.44
CA ALA A 158 -2.78 18.23 -6.05
C ALA A 158 -1.95 18.82 -7.20
N ASN A 159 -0.64 18.98 -7.00
CA ASN A 159 0.28 19.54 -7.99
C ASN A 159 0.39 18.71 -9.28
N TYR A 160 0.04 17.42 -9.25
CA TYR A 160 0.06 16.54 -10.43
C TYR A 160 -1.29 16.48 -11.15
N PHE A 161 -2.38 16.78 -10.45
CA PHE A 161 -3.75 16.69 -10.98
C PHE A 161 -4.24 18.00 -11.59
N VAL A 162 -3.79 19.15 -11.07
CA VAL A 162 -4.19 20.49 -11.55
C VAL A 162 -3.85 20.72 -13.03
N ASP A 163 -2.70 20.23 -13.49
CA ASP A 163 -2.23 20.44 -14.86
C ASP A 163 -2.73 19.36 -15.84
N CYS A 164 -3.29 18.26 -15.33
CA CYS A 164 -3.59 17.07 -16.12
C CYS A 164 -5.10 16.84 -16.36
N ILE A 165 -5.98 17.37 -15.51
CA ILE A 165 -7.41 17.01 -15.52
C ILE A 165 -8.27 18.27 -15.33
N ASN A 166 -9.20 18.53 -16.25
CA ASN A 166 -10.33 19.43 -15.96
C ASN A 166 -11.54 18.63 -15.47
N GLU A 167 -12.44 19.28 -14.73
CA GLU A 167 -13.69 18.69 -14.20
C GLU A 167 -14.56 18.01 -15.29
N GLN A 168 -14.39 18.41 -16.56
CA GLN A 168 -15.07 17.86 -17.73
C GLN A 168 -14.38 16.64 -18.35
N ASP A 169 -13.14 16.35 -17.95
CA ASP A 169 -12.33 15.24 -18.45
C ASP A 169 -12.48 13.98 -17.59
N LEU A 170 -13.33 13.98 -16.55
CA LEU A 170 -13.59 12.82 -15.68
C LEU A 170 -14.55 11.79 -16.33
N ASP A 171 -14.27 11.42 -17.58
CA ASP A 171 -14.98 10.37 -18.33
C ASP A 171 -14.14 9.08 -18.36
N GLU A 172 -14.78 7.91 -18.44
CA GLU A 172 -14.14 6.57 -18.36
C GLU A 172 -12.84 6.43 -19.18
N MET A 173 -12.80 7.01 -20.38
CA MET A 173 -11.66 6.92 -21.29
C MET A 173 -10.43 7.69 -20.79
N ASN A 174 -10.63 8.78 -20.06
CA ASN A 174 -9.56 9.61 -19.52
C ASN A 174 -9.05 9.07 -18.19
N VAL A 175 -9.88 8.34 -17.46
CA VAL A 175 -9.48 7.70 -16.19
C VAL A 175 -8.45 6.59 -16.41
N GLU A 176 -8.52 5.85 -17.52
CA GLU A 176 -7.47 4.90 -17.91
C GLU A 176 -6.15 5.57 -18.32
N LEU A 177 -6.17 6.79 -18.85
CA LEU A 177 -4.96 7.54 -19.22
C LEU A 177 -4.15 8.03 -18.01
N ILE A 178 -4.75 8.03 -16.81
CA ILE A 178 -4.10 8.48 -15.56
C ILE A 178 -3.31 7.34 -14.88
N ARG A 179 -3.60 6.08 -15.23
CA ARG A 179 -2.92 4.89 -14.68
C ARG A 179 -1.57 4.65 -15.32
#